data_AF-A0A6M3MAQ5-F1
#
_entry.id   AF-A0A6M3MAQ5-F1
#
_cell.length_a   1.000
_cell.length_b   1.000
_cell.length_c   1.000
_cell.angle_alpha   90.00
_cell.angle_beta   90.00
_cell.angle_gamma   90.00
#
_symmetry.space_group_name_H-M   'P 1'
#
loop_
_entity.id
_entity.type
_entity.pdbx_description
1 polymer ?
#
loop_
_entity_poly.entity_id
_entity_poly.type
_entity_poly.pdbx_seq_one_letter_code
_entity_poly.pdbx_strand_id
1 'polypeptide(L)'
;MAENREDLALGDRITVHTVSGRGNTVISRMRDGLVALFDQNSPYFDLLAPGQSVECHVINIKENYVILNPIREPEAIEAIRATEVNVDDIVEDLEKLIENVSGNAKVVSRALLRVIRLEQVIIKILTGDA
;
A
#
# COMPACT_ATOMS: atom_id res chain seq x y z
N MET A 1 5.13 21.43 -14.38
CA MET A 1 6.16 20.37 -14.30
C MET A 1 5.40 19.09 -14.00
N ALA A 2 5.31 18.19 -14.96
CA ALA A 2 4.54 16.94 -14.84
C ALA A 2 5.55 15.83 -14.53
N GLU A 3 5.68 15.48 -13.26
CA GLU A 3 6.61 14.44 -12.80
C GLU A 3 5.91 13.07 -12.77
N ASN A 4 6.63 12.07 -13.28
CA ASN A 4 6.39 10.62 -13.21
C ASN A 4 5.04 10.10 -13.74
N ARG A 5 4.88 10.09 -15.07
CA ARG A 5 4.34 8.86 -15.67
C ARG A 5 5.46 7.83 -15.59
N GLU A 6 5.24 6.69 -14.94
CA GLU A 6 6.06 5.51 -15.25
C GLU A 6 5.99 5.35 -16.77
N ASP A 7 7.14 5.25 -17.46
CA ASP A 7 7.23 4.98 -18.89
C ASP A 7 6.68 3.57 -19.16
N LEU A 8 5.38 3.37 -18.95
CA LEU A 8 4.67 2.16 -19.26
C LEU A 8 4.60 2.06 -20.79
N ALA A 9 5.20 1.03 -21.34
CA ALA A 9 5.09 0.66 -22.73
C ALA A 9 4.14 -0.54 -22.89
N LEU A 10 3.58 -0.66 -24.10
CA LEU A 10 2.84 -1.86 -24.47
C LEU A 10 3.79 -3.07 -24.46
N GLY A 11 3.34 -4.16 -23.84
CA GLY A 11 4.11 -5.38 -23.67
C GLY A 11 4.90 -5.45 -22.36
N ASP A 12 5.04 -4.35 -21.63
CA ASP A 12 5.80 -4.34 -20.38
C ASP A 12 5.24 -5.33 -19.37
N ARG A 13 6.15 -5.95 -18.62
CA ARG A 13 5.84 -6.87 -17.53
C ARG A 13 5.90 -6.11 -16.23
N ILE A 14 4.76 -6.02 -15.54
CA ILE A 14 4.63 -5.30 -14.28
C ILE A 14 3.94 -6.17 -13.24
N THR A 15 4.23 -5.91 -11.97
CA THR A 15 3.53 -6.51 -10.84
C THR A 15 2.63 -5.47 -10.21
N VAL A 16 1.34 -5.79 -10.08
CA VAL A 16 0.34 -4.89 -9.53
C VAL A 16 -0.38 -5.52 -8.35
N HIS A 17 -0.92 -4.69 -7.46
CA HIS A 17 -1.69 -5.14 -6.31
C HIS A 17 -3.18 -4.93 -6.56
N THR A 18 -3.97 -5.97 -6.37
CA THR A 18 -5.42 -5.91 -6.59
C THR A 18 -6.13 -5.27 -5.40
N VAL A 19 -7.12 -4.46 -5.69
CA VAL A 19 -8.00 -3.80 -4.72
C VAL A 19 -9.44 -3.90 -5.21
N SER A 20 -10.38 -3.77 -4.27
CA SER A 20 -11.80 -3.71 -4.59
C SER A 20 -12.13 -2.45 -5.40
N GLY A 21 -12.75 -2.64 -6.56
CA GLY A 21 -13.27 -1.58 -7.41
C GLY A 21 -14.70 -1.18 -7.03
N ARG A 22 -15.42 -0.57 -7.98
CA ARG A 22 -16.86 -0.29 -7.81
C ARG A 22 -17.65 -1.60 -7.99
N GLY A 23 -18.54 -1.89 -7.05
CA GLY A 23 -19.28 -3.16 -7.02
C GLY A 23 -18.35 -4.34 -6.69
N ASN A 24 -18.59 -5.50 -7.30
CA ASN A 24 -17.76 -6.71 -7.13
C ASN A 24 -16.60 -6.79 -8.15
N THR A 25 -16.09 -5.66 -8.63
CA THR A 25 -14.97 -5.65 -9.58
C THR A 25 -13.63 -5.62 -8.87
N VAL A 26 -12.62 -6.22 -9.48
CA VAL A 26 -11.24 -6.17 -9.00
C VAL A 26 -10.43 -5.30 -9.96
N ILE A 27 -9.73 -4.31 -9.41
CA ILE A 27 -8.90 -3.38 -10.16
C ILE A 27 -7.52 -3.29 -9.50
N SER A 28 -6.58 -2.60 -10.14
CA SER A 28 -5.39 -2.09 -9.46
C SER A 28 -5.29 -0.58 -9.63
N ARG A 29 -4.47 0.05 -8.78
CA ARG A 29 -4.10 1.46 -8.92
C ARG A 29 -2.59 1.55 -9.09
N MET A 30 -2.18 2.22 -10.16
CA MET A 30 -0.80 2.62 -10.39
C MET A 30 -0.39 3.71 -9.39
N ARG A 31 0.93 3.96 -9.28
CA ARG A 31 1.48 4.95 -8.33
C ARG A 31 1.01 6.39 -8.59
N ASP A 32 0.72 6.72 -9.85
CA ASP A 32 0.18 8.00 -10.29
C ASP A 32 -1.35 8.11 -10.11
N GLY A 33 -1.99 7.06 -9.56
CA GLY A 33 -3.43 6.99 -9.38
C GLY A 33 -4.20 6.50 -10.61
N LEU A 34 -3.53 6.18 -11.70
CA LEU A 34 -4.14 5.62 -12.91
C LEU A 34 -4.77 4.25 -12.59
N VAL A 35 -5.98 4.02 -13.12
CA VAL A 35 -6.70 2.77 -12.88
C VAL A 35 -6.17 1.70 -13.81
N ALA A 36 -5.77 0.56 -13.27
CA ALA A 36 -5.42 -0.63 -14.03
C ALA A 36 -6.59 -1.62 -13.99
N LEU A 37 -7.04 -2.02 -15.17
CA LEU A 37 -8.11 -3.00 -15.38
C LEU A 37 -7.49 -4.30 -15.91
N PHE A 38 -8.11 -5.43 -15.61
CA PHE A 38 -7.65 -6.73 -16.07
C PHE A 38 -8.41 -7.20 -17.31
N ASP A 39 -7.71 -7.89 -18.21
CA ASP A 39 -8.31 -8.51 -19.40
C ASP A 39 -9.27 -9.63 -19.02
N GLN A 40 -10.54 -9.47 -19.38
CA GLN A 40 -11.61 -10.44 -19.11
C GLN A 40 -11.45 -11.74 -19.91
N ASN A 41 -10.61 -11.75 -20.94
CA ASN A 41 -10.32 -12.95 -21.73
C ASN A 41 -9.18 -13.78 -21.12
N SER A 42 -8.53 -13.28 -20.07
CA SER A 42 -7.46 -14.00 -19.39
C SER A 42 -8.01 -15.22 -18.66
N PRO A 43 -7.36 -16.40 -18.74
CA PRO A 43 -7.76 -17.57 -17.96
C PRO A 43 -7.64 -17.35 -16.44
N TYR A 44 -6.93 -16.31 -16.02
CA TYR A 44 -6.74 -15.96 -14.61
C TYR A 44 -7.72 -14.88 -14.12
N PHE A 45 -8.59 -14.34 -14.99
CA PHE A 45 -9.49 -13.24 -14.62
C PHE A 45 -10.41 -13.60 -13.46
N ASP A 46 -11.03 -14.77 -13.50
CA ASP A 46 -11.95 -15.24 -12.46
C ASP A 46 -11.25 -15.61 -11.14
N LEU A 47 -9.91 -15.72 -11.14
CA LEU A 47 -9.11 -15.98 -9.94
C LEU A 47 -8.69 -14.70 -9.20
N LEU A 48 -8.96 -13.53 -9.80
CA LEU A 48 -8.63 -12.24 -9.23
C LEU A 48 -9.53 -11.94 -8.04
N ALA A 49 -8.91 -11.66 -6.91
CA ALA A 49 -9.53 -11.19 -5.68
C ALA A 49 -8.73 -10.00 -5.12
N PRO A 50 -9.34 -9.11 -4.33
CA PRO A 50 -8.61 -8.03 -3.65
C PRO A 50 -7.50 -8.57 -2.74
N GLY A 51 -6.40 -7.84 -2.60
CA GLY A 51 -5.28 -8.21 -1.72
C GLY A 51 -4.30 -9.23 -2.32
N GLN A 52 -4.25 -9.34 -3.64
CA GLN A 52 -3.33 -10.21 -4.36
C GLN A 52 -2.25 -9.40 -5.10
N SER A 53 -1.10 -10.04 -5.28
CA SER A 53 -0.03 -9.61 -6.17
C SER A 53 -0.19 -10.34 -7.50
N VAL A 54 -0.31 -9.58 -8.58
CA VAL A 54 -0.57 -10.12 -9.91
C VAL A 54 0.46 -9.62 -10.89
N GLU A 55 1.12 -10.56 -11.54
CA GLU A 55 2.08 -10.25 -12.59
C GLU A 55 1.39 -10.23 -13.95
N CYS A 56 1.57 -9.13 -14.68
CA CYS A 56 0.80 -8.83 -15.88
C CYS A 56 1.64 -8.31 -17.03
N HIS A 57 1.15 -8.49 -18.26
CA HIS A 57 1.58 -7.72 -19.42
C HIS A 57 0.66 -6.53 -19.65
N VAL A 58 1.25 -5.39 -20.01
CA VAL A 58 0.50 -4.21 -20.46
C VAL A 58 0.00 -4.46 -21.88
N ILE A 59 -1.32 -4.57 -22.08
CA ILE A 59 -1.90 -4.85 -23.41
C ILE A 59 -2.55 -3.62 -24.05
N ASN A 60 -2.92 -2.62 -23.25
CA ASN A 60 -3.50 -1.38 -23.76
C ASN A 60 -3.28 -0.22 -22.78
N ILE A 61 -2.91 0.95 -23.30
CA ILE A 61 -2.73 2.17 -22.50
C ILE A 61 -3.69 3.22 -23.04
N LYS A 62 -4.54 3.75 -22.17
CA LYS A 62 -5.44 4.87 -22.43
C LYS A 62 -5.09 6.03 -21.52
N GLU A 63 -5.70 7.18 -21.78
CA GLU A 63 -5.43 8.40 -21.01
C GLU A 63 -5.77 8.24 -19.51
N ASN A 64 -6.84 7.50 -19.20
CA ASN A 64 -7.39 7.39 -17.84
C ASN A 64 -7.27 5.98 -17.23
N TYR A 65 -6.81 4.99 -18.00
CA TYR A 65 -6.66 3.63 -17.51
C TYR A 65 -5.69 2.80 -18.37
N VAL A 66 -5.21 1.70 -17.81
CA VAL A 66 -4.39 0.68 -18.49
C VAL A 66 -5.13 -0.65 -18.43
N ILE A 67 -5.02 -1.46 -19.49
CA ILE A 67 -5.49 -2.84 -19.47
C ILE A 67 -4.29 -3.77 -19.37
N LEU A 68 -4.37 -4.68 -18.40
CA LEU A 68 -3.35 -5.62 -18.03
C LEU A 68 -3.84 -7.05 -18.27
N ASN A 69 -3.00 -7.89 -18.87
CA ASN A 69 -3.27 -9.32 -18.99
C ASN A 69 -2.44 -10.09 -17.96
N PRO A 70 -3.06 -10.72 -16.94
CA PRO A 70 -2.35 -11.58 -16.01
C PRO A 70 -1.57 -12.71 -16.73
N ILE A 71 -0.33 -12.94 -16.31
CA ILE A 71 0.58 -13.92 -16.93
C ILE A 71 0.52 -15.28 -16.21
N ARG A 72 0.19 -15.26 -14.91
CA ARG A 72 0.11 -16.44 -14.05
C ARG A 72 -0.93 -16.25 -12.95
N GLU A 73 -1.15 -17.32 -12.19
CA GLU A 73 -2.08 -17.33 -11.07
C GLU A 73 -1.73 -16.22 -10.04
N PRO A 74 -2.73 -15.44 -9.57
CA PRO A 74 -2.53 -14.42 -8.55
C PRO A 74 -1.98 -14.98 -7.24
N GLU A 75 -1.02 -14.29 -6.65
CA GLU A 75 -0.46 -14.65 -5.34
C GLU A 75 -1.14 -13.83 -4.26
N ALA A 76 -1.60 -14.46 -3.17
CA ALA A 76 -2.08 -13.69 -2.02
C ALA A 76 -0.92 -12.86 -1.45
N ILE A 77 -1.14 -11.55 -1.25
CA ILE A 77 -0.20 -10.76 -0.48
C ILE A 77 -0.35 -11.27 0.95
N GLU A 78 0.70 -11.86 1.51
CA GLU A 78 0.77 -12.05 2.95
C GLU A 78 0.64 -10.65 3.55
N ALA A 79 -0.55 -10.34 4.07
CA ALA A 79 -0.72 -9.18 4.90
C ALA A 79 0.34 -9.34 5.99
N ILE A 80 1.30 -8.42 6.02
CA ILE A 80 1.98 -8.10 7.26
C ILE A 80 0.83 -7.61 8.14
N ARG A 81 0.15 -8.55 8.82
CA ARG A 81 -0.56 -8.22 10.03
C ARG A 81 0.46 -7.43 10.79
N ALA A 82 0.15 -6.18 11.10
CA ALA A 82 0.86 -5.52 12.18
C ALA A 82 0.89 -6.56 13.29
N THR A 83 2.07 -7.14 13.54
CA THR A 83 2.27 -8.07 14.64
C THR A 83 1.61 -7.39 15.82
N GLU A 84 0.73 -8.08 16.56
CA GLU A 84 0.19 -7.53 17.79
C GLU A 84 1.38 -7.03 18.59
N VAL A 85 1.59 -5.71 18.57
CA VAL A 85 2.78 -5.15 19.16
C VAL A 85 2.50 -5.26 20.63
N ASN A 86 3.23 -6.16 21.30
CA ASN A 86 3.08 -6.31 22.73
C ASN A 86 3.43 -4.97 23.36
N VAL A 87 2.47 -4.39 24.08
CA VAL A 87 2.64 -3.10 24.74
C VAL A 87 3.83 -3.16 25.70
N ASP A 88 4.07 -4.34 26.30
CA ASP A 88 5.19 -4.56 27.22
C ASP A 88 6.54 -4.45 26.50
N ASP A 89 6.67 -4.99 25.28
CA ASP A 89 7.90 -4.90 24.49
C ASP A 89 8.19 -3.45 24.07
N ILE A 90 7.14 -2.68 23.72
CA ILE A 90 7.28 -1.25 23.41
C ILE A 90 7.77 -0.49 24.64
N VAL A 91 7.20 -0.78 25.81
CA VAL A 91 7.56 -0.11 27.07
C VAL A 91 9.02 -0.41 27.41
N GLU A 92 9.46 -1.67 27.30
CA GLU A 92 10.85 -2.06 27.57
C GLU A 92 11.84 -1.36 26.63
N ASP A 93 11.53 -1.30 25.33
CA ASP A 93 12.37 -0.59 24.36
C ASP A 93 12.40 0.92 24.60
N LEU A 94 11.27 1.50 25.03
CA LEU A 94 11.21 2.92 25.41
C LEU A 94 12.07 3.21 26.64
N GLU A 95 12.01 2.35 27.66
CA GLU A 95 12.81 2.48 28.88
C GLU A 95 14.31 2.43 28.57
N LYS A 96 14.74 1.45 27.75
CA LYS A 96 16.13 1.36 27.27
C LYS A 96 16.56 2.62 26.50
N LEU A 97 15.69 3.15 25.64
CA LEU A 97 15.98 4.39 24.91
C LEU A 97 16.07 5.60 25.86
N ILE A 98 15.24 5.68 26.89
CA ILE A 98 15.26 6.77 27.88
C ILE A 98 16.54 6.71 28.73
N GLU A 99 16.95 5.52 29.19
CA GLU A 99 18.18 5.33 29.95
C GLU A 99 19.43 5.76 29.17
N ASN A 100 19.46 5.43 27.87
CA ASN A 100 20.58 5.77 26.98
C ASN A 100 20.67 7.27 26.63
N VAL A 101 19.61 8.05 26.89
CA VAL A 101 19.52 9.47 26.49
C VAL A 101 19.52 10.41 27.71
N SER A 102 20.18 10.00 28.81
CA SER A 102 20.21 10.68 30.12
C SER A 102 20.57 12.18 30.14
N GLY A 103 21.07 12.77 29.04
CA GLY A 103 21.27 14.22 28.87
C GLY A 103 20.19 14.98 28.08
N ASN A 104 19.31 14.29 27.36
CA ASN A 104 18.37 14.87 26.38
C ASN A 104 16.92 14.40 26.54
N ALA A 105 16.60 13.73 27.66
CA ALA A 105 15.31 13.12 27.95
C ALA A 105 14.11 14.04 27.68
N LYS A 106 14.21 15.34 28.03
CA LYS A 106 13.14 16.32 27.78
C LYS A 106 12.87 16.58 26.30
N VAL A 107 13.89 16.46 25.44
CA VAL A 107 13.76 16.61 23.98
C VAL A 107 13.17 15.35 23.38
N VAL A 108 13.62 14.17 23.81
CA VAL A 108 13.10 12.87 23.36
C VAL A 108 11.63 12.71 23.72
N SER A 109 11.24 12.94 24.98
CA SER A 109 9.83 12.83 25.39
C SER A 109 8.92 13.80 24.62
N ARG A 110 9.42 15.00 24.29
CA ARG A 110 8.67 15.97 23.46
C ARG A 110 8.57 15.53 22.01
N ALA A 111 9.61 14.92 21.45
CA ALA A 111 9.60 14.39 20.09
C ALA A 111 8.61 13.21 19.98
N LEU A 112 8.66 12.27 20.93
CA LEU A 112 7.72 11.15 21.01
C LEU A 112 6.27 11.62 21.12
N LEU A 113 5.99 12.60 21.99
CA LEU A 113 4.65 13.18 22.13
C LEU A 113 4.16 13.84 20.82
N ARG A 114 5.07 14.45 20.05
CA ARG A 114 4.73 15.03 18.73
C ARG A 114 4.40 13.94 17.71
N VAL A 115 5.13 12.82 17.70
CA VAL A 115 4.86 11.68 16.83
C VAL A 115 3.48 11.07 17.14
N ILE A 116 3.19 10.80 18.41
CA ILE A 116 1.88 10.26 18.84
C ILE A 116 0.73 11.18 18.41
N ARG A 117 0.88 12.50 18.59
CA ARG A 117 -0.15 13.47 18.15
C ARG A 117 -0.33 13.47 16.63
N LEU A 118 0.75 13.32 15.87
CA LEU A 118 0.68 13.23 14.42
C LEU A 118 -0.06 11.96 13.98
N GLU A 119 0.24 10.82 14.61
CA GLU A 119 -0.48 9.56 14.36
C GLU A 119 -1.98 9.70 14.65
N GLN A 120 -2.37 10.33 15.77
CA GLN A 120 -3.77 10.58 16.08
C GLN A 120 -4.49 11.44 15.03
N VAL A 121 -3.79 12.43 14.45
CA VAL A 121 -4.34 13.25 13.36
C VAL A 121 -4.51 12.43 12.09
N ILE A 122 -3.51 11.61 11.74
CA ILE A 122 -3.59 10.70 10.58
C ILE A 122 -4.76 9.74 10.75
N ILE A 123 -4.94 9.14 11.92
CA ILE A 123 -6.06 8.24 12.22
C ILE A 123 -7.40 8.96 12.01
N LYS A 124 -7.58 10.17 12.55
CA LYS A 124 -8.82 10.94 12.37
C LYS A 124 -9.12 11.25 10.90
N ILE A 125 -8.09 11.58 10.12
CA ILE A 125 -8.23 11.81 8.67
C ILE A 125 -8.68 10.52 7.97
N LEU A 126 -8.09 9.38 8.33
CA LEU A 126 -8.41 8.09 7.73
C LEU A 126 -9.78 7.55 8.16
N THR A 127 -10.26 7.86 9.37
CA THR A 127 -11.59 7.45 9.85
C THR A 127 -12.72 8.38 9.44
N GLY A 128 -12.40 9.56 8.89
CA GLY A 128 -13.38 10.56 8.48
C GLY A 128 -13.96 11.40 9.62
N ASP A 129 -13.30 11.38 10.79
CA ASP A 129 -13.68 12.13 12.00
C ASP A 129 -13.05 13.54 12.06
N ALA A 130 -12.65 14.08 10.90
CA ALA A 130 -11.94 15.35 10.76
C ALA A 130 -12.86 16.54 10.45
#